data_AF-A0A7S4N0M5-F1
#
_entry.id   AF-A0A7S4N0M5-F1
#
_cell.length_a   1.000
_cell.length_b   1.000
_cell.length_c   1.000
_cell.angle_alpha   90.00
_cell.angle_beta   90.00
_cell.angle_gamma   90.00
#
_symmetry.space_group_name_H-M   'P 1'
#
loop_
_entity.id
_entity.type
_entity.pdbx_description
1 polymer ?
#
loop_
_entity_poly.entity_id
_entity_poly.type
_entity_poly.pdbx_seq_one_letter_code
_entity_poly.pdbx_strand_id
1 'polypeptide(L)'
;GMTAVGGLVCMGGGLFPQNAAQVLAAAAVFVSMINIGGGFVMTNRMLGMFKQEGSASYNRNIYLLPAVVISAVYAFGAATGCSSSLCGMLQLIGAVLCILAIGGLSTQATARYGNTMGILGVSSGLVAT
;
A
#
# COMPACT_ATOMS: atom_id res chain seq x y z
N GLY A 1 3.85 -8.61 -1.47
CA GLY A 1 4.12 -8.34 -0.04
C GLY A 1 2.88 -8.16 0.84
N MET A 2 1.64 -8.40 0.39
CA MET A 2 0.44 -8.23 1.23
C MET A 2 0.32 -9.26 2.38
N THR A 3 1.20 -10.27 2.41
CA THR A 3 1.42 -11.15 3.56
C THR A 3 1.73 -10.40 4.86
N ALA A 4 2.18 -9.14 4.76
CA ALA A 4 2.30 -8.21 5.87
C ALA A 4 1.00 -8.07 6.68
N VAL A 5 -0.16 -8.06 6.03
CA VAL A 5 -1.47 -7.92 6.70
C VAL A 5 -1.72 -9.10 7.63
N GLY A 6 -1.49 -10.33 7.16
CA GLY A 6 -1.60 -11.53 8.01
C GLY A 6 -0.57 -11.51 9.16
N GLY A 7 0.64 -11.02 8.89
CA GLY A 7 1.66 -10.82 9.91
C GLY A 7 1.23 -9.81 10.98
N LEU A 8 0.63 -8.68 10.59
CA LEU A 8 0.13 -7.64 11.51
C LEU A 8 -0.99 -8.16 12.41
N VAL A 9 -1.93 -8.95 11.86
CA VAL A 9 -3.02 -9.56 12.65
C VAL A 9 -2.49 -10.56 13.68
N CYS A 10 -1.42 -11.30 13.34
CA CYS A 10 -0.78 -12.25 14.25
C CYS A 10 0.27 -11.62 15.18
N MET A 11 0.67 -10.37 14.90
CA MET A 11 1.62 -9.63 15.72
C MET A 11 0.91 -9.10 16.97
N GLY A 12 1.59 -9.15 18.10
CA GLY A 12 1.02 -8.74 19.38
C GLY A 12 2.09 -8.73 20.46
N GLY A 13 1.65 -8.55 21.71
CA GLY A 13 2.53 -8.31 22.84
C GLY A 13 2.66 -6.82 23.14
N GLY A 14 3.75 -6.43 23.78
CA GLY A 14 4.08 -5.02 24.04
C GLY A 14 5.06 -4.47 23.01
N LEU A 15 6.03 -3.68 23.47
CA LEU A 15 7.18 -3.25 22.65
C LEU A 15 8.00 -4.43 22.09
N PHE A 16 8.02 -5.56 22.81
CA PHE A 16 8.71 -6.78 22.41
C PHE A 16 7.75 -7.97 22.34
N PRO A 17 7.96 -8.89 21.39
CA PRO A 17 7.20 -10.13 21.29
C PRO A 17 7.45 -11.00 22.53
N GLN A 18 6.40 -11.63 23.03
CA GLN A 18 6.42 -12.48 24.22
C GLN A 18 6.44 -13.98 23.86
N ASN A 19 5.98 -14.33 22.65
CA ASN A 19 5.81 -15.72 22.20
C ASN A 19 6.47 -15.98 20.84
N ALA A 20 6.82 -17.24 20.57
CA ALA A 20 7.42 -17.66 19.29
C ALA A 20 6.56 -17.26 18.07
N ALA A 21 5.24 -17.36 18.18
CA ALA A 21 4.32 -16.93 17.11
C ALA A 21 4.43 -15.43 16.80
N GLN A 22 4.62 -14.58 17.82
CA GLN A 22 4.76 -13.13 17.62
C GLN A 22 6.11 -12.77 17.02
N VAL A 23 7.18 -13.50 17.35
CA VAL A 23 8.49 -13.36 16.71
C VAL A 23 8.40 -13.70 15.22
N LEU A 24 7.74 -14.80 14.87
CA LEU A 24 7.51 -15.20 13.49
C LEU A 24 6.63 -14.20 12.73
N ALA A 25 5.59 -13.66 13.39
CA ALA A 25 4.74 -12.62 12.83
C ALA A 25 5.53 -11.34 12.52
N ALA A 26 6.35 -10.87 13.47
CA ALA A 26 7.21 -9.70 13.27
C ALA A 26 8.22 -9.92 12.13
N ALA A 27 8.84 -11.11 12.05
CA ALA A 27 9.73 -11.48 10.95
C ALA A 27 8.98 -11.51 9.60
N ALA A 28 7.76 -12.04 9.57
CA ALA A 28 6.93 -12.08 8.37
C ALA A 28 6.56 -10.66 7.89
N VAL A 29 6.20 -9.75 8.79
CA VAL A 29 5.96 -8.34 8.46
C VAL A 29 7.24 -7.70 7.91
N PHE A 30 8.39 -7.91 8.56
CA PHE A 30 9.66 -7.35 8.13
C PHE A 30 10.04 -7.76 6.70
N VAL A 31 10.02 -9.07 6.40
CA VAL A 31 10.30 -9.58 5.05
C VAL A 31 9.27 -9.07 4.04
N SER A 32 8.01 -8.97 4.44
CA SER A 32 6.95 -8.43 3.58
C SER A 32 7.16 -6.95 3.24
N MET A 33 7.65 -6.14 4.18
CA MET A 33 7.99 -4.73 3.93
C MET A 33 9.14 -4.57 2.95
N ILE A 34 10.14 -5.47 2.99
CA ILE A 34 11.22 -5.51 1.99
C ILE A 34 10.63 -5.78 0.59
N ASN A 35 9.69 -6.71 0.49
CA ASN A 35 9.02 -7.03 -0.79
C ASN A 35 8.20 -5.83 -1.31
N ILE A 36 7.46 -5.14 -0.44
CA ILE A 36 6.69 -3.94 -0.80
C ILE A 36 7.61 -2.81 -1.26
N GLY A 37 8.57 -2.40 -0.41
CA GLY A 37 9.47 -1.29 -0.71
C GLY A 37 10.35 -1.58 -1.92
N GLY A 38 11.00 -2.75 -1.94
CA GLY A 38 11.85 -3.18 -3.05
C GLY A 38 11.09 -3.30 -4.37
N GLY A 39 9.89 -3.91 -4.35
CA GLY A 39 9.04 -4.06 -5.52
C GLY A 39 8.69 -2.72 -6.15
N PHE A 40 8.09 -1.80 -5.38
CA PHE A 40 7.66 -0.51 -5.93
C PHE A 40 8.82 0.41 -6.33
N VAL A 41 9.97 0.34 -5.65
CA VAL A 41 11.18 1.08 -6.05
C VAL A 41 11.72 0.56 -7.39
N MET A 42 11.83 -0.76 -7.54
CA MET A 42 12.32 -1.35 -8.79
C MET A 42 11.34 -1.12 -9.94
N THR A 43 10.02 -1.26 -9.73
CA THR A 43 9.02 -0.93 -10.76
C THR A 43 9.16 0.53 -11.20
N ASN A 44 9.36 1.47 -10.27
CA ASN A 44 9.58 2.87 -10.63
C ASN A 44 10.86 3.08 -11.46
N ARG A 45 11.95 2.37 -11.14
CA ARG A 45 13.20 2.44 -11.91
C ARG A 45 13.02 1.88 -13.31
N MET A 46 12.31 0.75 -13.43
CA MET A 46 11.98 0.14 -14.72
C MET A 46 11.13 1.07 -15.59
N LEU A 47 10.08 1.67 -15.03
CA LEU A 47 9.24 2.68 -15.70
C LEU A 47 9.98 4.00 -15.95
N GLY A 48 11.15 4.20 -15.34
CA GLY A 48 12.08 5.28 -15.63
C GLY A 48 12.71 5.15 -17.01
N MET A 49 13.02 3.92 -17.43
CA MET A 49 13.73 3.63 -18.68
C MET A 49 12.88 3.85 -19.93
N PHE A 50 11.55 3.78 -19.81
CA PHE A 50 10.60 4.00 -20.90
C PHE A 50 10.21 5.47 -21.10
N LYS A 51 10.79 6.40 -20.32
CA LYS A 51 10.46 7.82 -20.45
C LYS A 51 11.19 8.40 -21.67
N GLN A 52 10.43 8.83 -22.67
CA GLN A 52 10.95 9.52 -23.85
C GLN A 52 11.37 10.97 -23.50
N GLU A 53 12.48 11.43 -24.07
CA GLU A 53 12.90 12.83 -23.99
C GLU A 53 11.80 13.74 -24.58
N GLY A 54 11.36 14.75 -23.82
CA GLY A 54 10.26 15.66 -24.22
C GLY A 54 8.85 15.27 -23.75
N SER A 55 8.65 14.10 -23.14
CA SER A 55 7.35 13.72 -22.56
C SER A 55 6.97 14.59 -21.35
N ALA A 56 5.68 14.96 -21.26
CA ALA A 56 5.15 15.80 -20.18
C ALA A 56 5.55 15.26 -18.79
N SER A 57 5.89 16.16 -17.88
CA SER A 57 6.39 15.78 -16.56
C SER A 57 5.28 15.11 -15.73
N TYR A 58 5.45 13.82 -15.46
CA TYR A 58 4.59 13.10 -14.52
C TYR A 58 4.81 13.62 -13.09
N ASN A 59 3.79 14.28 -12.54
CA ASN A 59 3.82 14.78 -11.16
C ASN A 59 3.23 13.75 -10.19
N ARG A 60 4.10 12.98 -9.53
CA ARG A 60 3.70 11.99 -8.53
C ARG A 60 2.97 12.62 -7.34
N ASN A 61 3.28 13.88 -7.02
CA ASN A 61 2.82 14.53 -5.79
C ASN A 61 1.29 14.68 -5.72
N ILE A 62 0.61 14.71 -6.88
CA ILE A 62 -0.86 14.76 -6.95
C ILE A 62 -1.49 13.53 -6.30
N TYR A 63 -0.81 12.37 -6.35
CA TYR A 63 -1.29 11.13 -5.75
C TYR A 63 -1.02 11.04 -4.24
N LEU A 64 -0.30 11.98 -3.64
CA LEU A 64 -0.25 12.09 -2.18
C LEU A 64 -1.60 12.57 -1.62
N LEU A 65 -2.33 13.40 -2.38
CA LEU A 65 -3.64 13.89 -1.95
C LEU A 65 -4.61 12.75 -1.61
N PRO A 66 -4.90 11.77 -2.50
CA PRO A 66 -5.77 10.66 -2.15
C PRO A 66 -5.19 9.77 -1.03
N ALA A 67 -3.87 9.61 -0.94
CA ALA A 67 -3.25 8.85 0.16
C ALA A 67 -3.57 9.47 1.54
N VAL A 68 -3.41 10.79 1.63
CA VAL A 68 -3.67 11.55 2.86
C VAL A 68 -5.16 11.58 3.16
N VAL A 69 -6.02 11.76 2.17
CA VAL A 69 -7.48 11.77 2.37
C VAL A 69 -7.97 10.43 2.90
N ILE A 70 -7.56 9.31 2.27
CA ILE A 70 -7.98 7.96 2.67
C ILE A 70 -7.54 7.65 4.12
N SER A 71 -6.27 7.94 4.45
CA SER A 71 -5.75 7.72 5.79
C SER A 71 -6.38 8.63 6.85
N ALA A 72 -6.65 9.90 6.52
CA ALA A 72 -7.32 10.84 7.42
C ALA A 72 -8.78 10.44 7.70
N VAL A 73 -9.53 9.99 6.68
CA VAL A 73 -10.90 9.49 6.86
C VAL A 73 -10.94 8.28 7.78
N TYR A 74 -10.01 7.33 7.60
CA TYR A 74 -9.92 6.17 8.49
C TYR A 74 -9.54 6.57 9.92
N ALA A 75 -8.55 7.46 10.11
CA ALA A 75 -8.15 7.94 11.43
C ALA A 75 -9.28 8.69 12.15
N PHE A 76 -10.04 9.52 11.43
CA PHE A 76 -11.21 10.21 11.98
C PHE A 76 -12.32 9.22 12.34
N GLY A 77 -12.62 8.26 11.47
CA GLY A 77 -13.59 7.19 11.75
C GLY A 77 -13.18 6.30 12.93
N ALA A 78 -11.88 6.14 13.15
CA ALA A 78 -11.35 5.44 14.31
C ALA A 78 -11.56 6.22 15.61
N ALA A 79 -11.38 7.55 15.57
CA ALA A 79 -11.65 8.42 16.72
C ALA A 79 -13.14 8.46 17.11
N THR A 80 -14.05 8.28 16.14
CA THR A 80 -15.50 8.26 16.38
C THR A 80 -16.07 6.87 16.68
N GLY A 81 -15.23 5.83 16.78
CA GLY A 81 -15.66 4.46 17.11
C GLY A 81 -16.26 3.65 15.95
N CYS A 82 -16.14 4.12 14.70
CA CYS A 82 -16.67 3.44 13.52
C CYS A 82 -15.64 2.53 12.81
N SER A 83 -14.48 2.26 13.43
CA SER A 83 -13.33 1.58 12.81
C SER A 83 -13.66 0.25 12.15
N SER A 84 -14.52 -0.56 12.77
CA SER A 84 -14.87 -1.92 12.33
C SER A 84 -15.57 -1.92 10.97
N SER A 85 -16.49 -0.97 10.77
CA SER A 85 -17.24 -0.83 9.51
C SER A 85 -16.38 -0.22 8.40
N LEU A 86 -15.49 0.72 8.75
CA LEU A 86 -14.58 1.34 7.79
C LEU A 86 -13.46 0.39 7.33
N CYS A 87 -13.01 -0.53 8.18
CA CYS A 87 -11.93 -1.48 7.87
C CYS A 87 -12.24 -2.31 6.61
N GLY A 88 -13.44 -2.90 6.52
CA GLY A 88 -13.86 -3.68 5.35
C GLY A 88 -13.98 -2.83 4.08
N MET A 89 -14.48 -1.60 4.20
CA MET A 89 -14.58 -0.66 3.06
C MET A 89 -13.20 -0.23 2.57
N LEU A 90 -12.26 0.03 3.48
CA LEU A 90 -10.90 0.44 3.12
C LEU A 90 -10.11 -0.69 2.45
N GLN A 91 -10.32 -1.94 2.88
CA GLN A 91 -9.78 -3.11 2.22
C GLN A 91 -10.37 -3.31 0.81
N LEU A 92 -11.66 -3.05 0.62
CA LEU A 92 -12.29 -3.08 -0.70
C LEU A 92 -11.67 -2.01 -1.62
N ILE A 93 -11.50 -0.78 -1.13
CA ILE A 93 -10.81 0.29 -1.86
C ILE A 93 -9.39 -0.16 -2.24
N GLY A 94 -8.66 -0.77 -1.30
CA GLY A 94 -7.32 -1.31 -1.55
C GLY A 94 -7.29 -2.38 -2.64
N ALA A 95 -8.25 -3.30 -2.63
CA ALA A 95 -8.38 -4.33 -3.66
C ALA A 95 -8.67 -3.74 -5.04
N VAL A 96 -9.62 -2.79 -5.12
CA VAL A 96 -9.94 -2.08 -6.37
C VAL A 96 -8.73 -1.32 -6.90
N LEU A 97 -8.00 -0.60 -6.04
CA LEU A 97 -6.78 0.12 -6.43
C LEU A 97 -5.67 -0.83 -6.92
N CYS A 98 -5.54 -2.02 -6.33
CA CYS A 98 -4.61 -3.04 -6.82
C CYS A 98 -5.01 -3.57 -8.21
N ILE A 99 -6.30 -3.76 -8.47
CA ILE A 99 -6.80 -4.18 -9.80
C ILE A 99 -6.55 -3.06 -10.82
N LEU A 100 -6.86 -1.81 -10.47
CA LEU A 100 -6.60 -0.63 -11.30
C LEU A 100 -5.10 -0.42 -11.54
N ALA A 101 -4.23 -0.81 -10.59
CA ALA A 101 -2.79 -0.77 -10.77
C ALA A 101 -2.37 -1.65 -11.95
N ILE A 102 -2.75 -2.94 -11.93
CA ILE A 102 -2.42 -3.89 -13.00
C ILE A 102 -3.03 -3.42 -14.33
N GLY A 103 -4.29 -2.96 -14.31
CA GLY A 103 -4.94 -2.36 -15.48
C GLY A 103 -4.16 -1.15 -16.02
N GLY A 104 -3.66 -0.28 -15.14
CA GLY A 104 -2.86 0.90 -15.50
C GLY A 104 -1.47 0.56 -16.03
N LEU A 105 -0.89 -0.59 -15.67
CA LEU A 105 0.38 -1.07 -16.24
C LEU A 105 0.26 -1.57 -17.69
N SER A 106 -0.95 -1.78 -18.20
CA SER A 106 -1.17 -2.34 -19.55
C SER A 106 -0.73 -1.43 -20.70
N THR A 107 -0.63 -0.11 -20.49
CA THR A 107 -0.14 0.84 -21.50
C THR A 107 1.00 1.69 -20.96
N GLN A 108 1.99 1.99 -21.80
CA GLN A 108 3.14 2.82 -21.39
C GLN A 108 2.72 4.21 -20.92
N ALA A 109 1.67 4.78 -21.52
CA ALA A 109 1.13 6.09 -21.13
C ALA A 109 0.58 6.08 -19.70
N THR A 110 -0.02 4.97 -19.25
CA THR A 110 -0.64 4.87 -17.93
C THR A 110 0.21 4.13 -16.89
N ALA A 111 1.32 3.52 -17.27
CA ALA A 111 2.08 2.63 -16.39
C ALA A 111 2.58 3.29 -15.09
N ARG A 112 2.96 4.57 -15.16
CA ARG A 112 3.37 5.35 -13.97
C ARG A 112 2.20 5.63 -13.02
N TYR A 113 1.02 5.87 -13.57
CA TYR A 113 -0.21 6.00 -12.79
C TYR A 113 -0.58 4.66 -12.15
N GLY A 114 -0.51 3.56 -12.91
CA GLY A 114 -0.75 2.21 -12.41
C GLY A 114 0.15 1.85 -11.23
N ASN A 115 1.47 2.11 -11.33
CA ASN A 115 2.37 1.85 -10.21
C ASN A 115 2.01 2.65 -8.94
N THR A 116 1.53 3.88 -9.11
CA THR A 116 1.15 4.74 -7.97
C THR A 116 -0.18 4.31 -7.35
N MET A 117 -1.15 3.88 -8.16
CA MET A 117 -2.37 3.24 -7.67
C MET A 117 -2.06 1.97 -6.88
N GLY A 118 -1.05 1.20 -7.31
CA GLY A 118 -0.59 0.02 -6.58
C GLY A 118 -0.04 0.36 -5.19
N ILE A 119 0.76 1.43 -5.08
CA ILE A 119 1.26 1.92 -3.79
C ILE A 119 0.08 2.34 -2.90
N LEU A 120 -0.89 3.08 -3.46
CA LEU A 120 -2.09 3.50 -2.73
C LEU A 120 -2.90 2.30 -2.23
N GLY A 121 -3.14 1.30 -3.06
CA GLY A 121 -3.92 0.11 -2.69
C GLY A 121 -3.25 -0.74 -1.61
N VAL A 122 -1.92 -0.92 -1.67
CA VAL A 122 -1.17 -1.60 -0.61
C VAL A 122 -1.18 -0.77 0.67
N SER A 123 -1.02 0.55 0.58
CA SER A 123 -1.03 1.44 1.74
C SER A 123 -2.39 1.46 2.45
N SER A 124 -3.50 1.47 1.71
CA SER A 124 -4.85 1.44 2.30
C SER A 124 -5.14 0.10 2.97
N GLY A 125 -4.67 -1.01 2.41
CA GLY A 125 -4.77 -2.33 3.04
C GLY A 125 -3.98 -2.42 4.35
N LEU A 126 -2.78 -1.82 4.40
CA LEU A 126 -1.97 -1.76 5.62
C LEU A 126 -2.58 -0.84 6.67
N VAL A 127 -3.09 0.33 6.30
CA VAL A 127 -3.74 1.26 7.24
C VAL A 127 -5.01 0.67 7.84
N ALA A 128 -5.74 -0.17 7.09
CA ALA A 128 -6.94 -0.81 7.58
C ALA A 128 -6.68 -1.88 8.65
N THR A 129 -5.46 -2.42 8.73
CA THR A 129 -5.09 -3.59 9.54
C THR A 129 -4.44 -3.17 10.84
#